data_AF-A0A832NMR7-F1
#
_entry.id   AF-A0A832NMR7-F1
#
_cell.length_a   1.000
_cell.length_b   1.000
_cell.length_c   1.000
_cell.angle_alpha   90.00
_cell.angle_beta   90.00
_cell.angle_gamma   90.00
#
_symmetry.space_group_name_H-M   'P 1'
#
loop_
_entity.id
_entity.type
_entity.pdbx_description
1 polymer ?
#
loop_
_entity_poly.entity_id
_entity_poly.type
_entity_poly.pdbx_seq_one_letter_code
_entity_poly.pdbx_strand_id
1 'polypeptide(L)'
;MIEWNIQSRAHACEACGKSFADKEAYHTLLFDERTGFRRLDICRGCWEKQYSEGARDRKGFVSYWQGVYELPPPPVEPIHKENAESLLRKLVEINDARYVPAMYILAVMLERKRLLKIKEQVMRDGQRVFIYEHPRTGDVFTVVDPVLQLNQLDAVQRDVAELLERGLGPTVAEKPAGESPTAEPAPPPEPAAAAEAAPAPPEPAEEDKPVAERAEVPAKP
;
A
#
# COMPACT_ATOMS: atom_id res chain seq x y z
N MET A 1 -9.68 -42.10 21.97
CA MET A 1 -8.79 -41.37 21.06
C MET A 1 -7.86 -40.57 21.96
N ILE A 2 -6.55 -40.85 21.95
CA ILE A 2 -5.59 -40.12 22.80
C ILE A 2 -5.46 -38.73 22.20
N GLU A 3 -5.89 -37.72 22.94
CA GLU A 3 -5.77 -36.31 22.54
C GLU A 3 -4.32 -35.87 22.76
N TRP A 4 -3.55 -35.80 21.68
CA TRP A 4 -2.12 -35.44 21.69
C TRP A 4 -1.91 -33.92 21.75
N ASN A 5 -2.40 -33.28 22.82
CA ASN A 5 -2.19 -31.86 23.05
C ASN A 5 -0.94 -31.62 23.92
N ILE A 6 0.22 -31.42 23.28
CA ILE A 6 1.48 -31.10 23.97
C ILE A 6 1.71 -29.58 23.91
N GLN A 7 1.95 -28.96 25.07
CA GLN A 7 2.18 -27.53 25.20
C GLN A 7 3.37 -27.04 24.35
N SER A 8 3.28 -25.79 23.88
CA SER A 8 4.43 -25.11 23.29
C SER A 8 5.56 -24.94 24.31
N ARG A 9 6.76 -24.73 23.80
CA ARG A 9 7.97 -24.46 24.60
C ARG A 9 7.79 -23.23 25.48
N ALA A 10 8.10 -23.34 26.77
CA ALA A 10 8.05 -22.24 27.72
C ALA A 10 9.12 -21.19 27.43
N HIS A 11 8.84 -19.93 27.80
CA HIS A 11 9.77 -18.81 27.67
C HIS A 11 10.70 -18.64 28.89
N ALA A 12 10.47 -19.41 29.95
CA ALA A 12 11.25 -19.40 31.18
C ALA A 12 11.44 -20.83 31.72
N CYS A 13 12.50 -21.01 32.49
CA CYS A 13 12.78 -22.25 33.20
C CYS A 13 11.70 -22.51 34.26
N GLU A 14 11.03 -23.66 34.18
CA GLU A 14 9.98 -24.05 35.14
C GLU A 14 10.52 -24.29 36.58
N ALA A 15 11.83 -24.54 36.73
CA ALA A 15 12.43 -24.78 38.05
C ALA A 15 12.84 -23.49 38.79
N CYS A 16 13.29 -22.45 38.08
CA CYS A 16 13.80 -21.22 38.70
C CYS A 16 13.09 -19.95 38.25
N GLY A 17 12.14 -20.03 37.32
CA GLY A 17 11.39 -18.89 36.78
C GLY A 17 12.20 -17.94 35.88
N LYS A 18 13.49 -18.21 35.67
CA LYS A 18 14.36 -17.35 34.83
C LYS A 18 13.96 -17.49 33.36
N SER A 19 13.68 -16.36 32.69
CA SER A 19 13.49 -16.31 31.23
C SER A 19 14.73 -16.82 30.50
N PHE A 20 14.49 -17.60 29.44
CA PHE A 20 15.58 -18.07 28.57
C PHE A 20 16.12 -16.90 27.73
N ALA A 21 17.44 -16.77 27.67
CA ALA A 21 18.12 -15.82 26.80
C ALA A 21 18.13 -16.33 25.35
N ASP A 22 18.34 -15.42 24.39
CA ASP A 22 18.46 -15.83 22.98
C ASP A 22 19.64 -16.80 22.82
N LYS A 23 19.40 -17.84 22.04
CA LYS A 23 20.30 -18.97 21.80
C LYS A 23 20.71 -19.75 23.06
N GLU A 24 19.98 -19.61 24.17
CA GLU A 24 20.23 -20.39 25.38
C GLU A 24 19.79 -21.86 25.19
N ALA A 25 20.67 -22.81 25.51
CA ALA A 25 20.32 -24.22 25.53
C ALA A 25 19.40 -24.55 26.71
N TYR A 26 18.34 -25.30 26.45
CA TYR A 26 17.40 -25.78 27.46
C TYR A 26 17.11 -27.28 27.30
N HIS A 27 16.58 -27.87 28.36
CA HIS A 27 16.26 -29.28 28.46
C HIS A 27 14.75 -29.43 28.63
N THR A 28 14.11 -30.25 27.80
CA THR A 28 12.68 -30.53 27.91
C THR A 28 12.43 -31.93 28.42
N LEU A 29 11.50 -32.05 29.36
CA LEU A 29 10.94 -33.31 29.83
C LEU A 29 9.45 -33.35 29.52
N LEU A 30 8.97 -34.50 29.06
CA LEU A 30 7.54 -34.76 28.87
C LEU A 30 7.09 -35.85 29.83
N PHE A 31 6.00 -35.58 30.53
CA PHE A 31 5.36 -36.51 31.45
C PHE A 31 3.92 -36.80 31.03
N ASP A 32 3.50 -38.05 31.19
CA ASP A 32 2.11 -38.48 31.10
C ASP A 32 1.48 -38.37 32.49
N GLU A 33 0.56 -37.42 32.63
CA GLU A 33 -0.24 -37.21 33.83
C GLU A 33 -1.70 -37.62 33.58
N ARG A 34 -2.47 -37.82 34.65
CA ARG A 34 -3.89 -38.26 34.56
C ARG A 34 -4.75 -37.35 33.68
N THR A 35 -4.37 -36.09 33.52
CA THR A 35 -5.10 -35.04 32.79
C THR A 35 -4.51 -34.72 31.42
N GLY A 36 -3.48 -35.45 30.97
CA GLY A 36 -2.82 -35.25 29.68
C GLY A 36 -1.30 -35.15 29.81
N PHE A 37 -0.65 -34.73 28.72
CA PHE A 37 0.81 -34.56 28.69
C PHE A 37 1.24 -33.24 29.30
N ARG A 38 2.19 -33.30 30.23
CA ARG A 38 2.83 -32.14 30.82
C ARG A 38 4.25 -31.97 30.33
N ARG A 39 4.55 -30.79 29.80
CA ARG A 39 5.89 -30.41 29.33
C ARG A 39 6.59 -29.56 30.40
N LEU A 40 7.87 -29.83 30.66
CA LEU A 40 8.72 -29.00 31.51
C LEU A 40 9.96 -28.58 30.73
N ASP A 41 10.22 -27.28 30.62
CA ASP A 41 11.45 -26.74 30.04
C ASP A 41 12.36 -26.19 31.15
N ILE A 42 13.60 -26.69 31.21
CA ILE A 42 14.56 -26.48 32.30
C ILE A 42 15.86 -25.90 31.74
N CYS A 43 16.38 -24.83 32.35
CA CYS A 43 17.68 -24.26 31.96
C CYS A 43 18.84 -25.20 32.34
N ARG A 44 19.98 -25.07 31.67
CA ARG A 44 21.16 -25.90 31.92
C ARG A 44 21.58 -25.93 33.39
N GLY A 45 21.55 -24.79 34.08
CA GLY A 45 21.94 -24.70 35.49
C GLY A 45 21.00 -25.46 36.44
N CYS A 46 19.70 -25.45 36.17
CA CYS A 46 18.74 -26.26 36.92
C CYS A 46 18.84 -27.74 36.55
N TRP A 47 19.12 -28.03 35.27
CA TRP A 47 19.31 -29.38 34.79
C TRP A 47 20.46 -30.08 35.54
N GLU A 48 21.65 -29.51 35.50
CA GLU A 48 22.85 -30.08 36.13
C GLU A 48 22.70 -30.27 37.65
N LYS A 49 21.92 -29.41 38.32
CA LYS A 49 21.74 -29.45 39.78
C LYS A 49 20.65 -30.40 40.26
N GLN A 50 19.59 -30.60 39.49
CA GLN A 50 18.35 -31.22 40.01
C GLN A 50 17.70 -32.26 39.08
N TYR A 51 18.09 -32.32 37.80
CA TYR A 51 17.40 -33.14 36.80
C TYR A 51 18.34 -34.03 35.98
N SER A 52 19.65 -33.81 36.01
CA SER A 52 20.66 -34.66 35.35
C SER A 52 20.59 -36.11 35.82
N GLU A 53 20.25 -36.31 37.09
CA GLU A 53 20.13 -37.63 37.73
C GLU A 53 18.67 -37.90 38.11
N GLY A 54 18.16 -39.08 37.73
CA GLY A 54 16.85 -39.58 38.17
C GLY A 54 15.61 -38.91 37.54
N ALA A 55 15.73 -37.82 36.78
CA ALA A 55 14.56 -37.17 36.17
C ALA A 55 13.81 -38.07 35.17
N ARG A 56 14.54 -38.97 34.50
CA ARG A 56 13.99 -39.92 33.52
C ARG A 56 13.36 -41.15 34.17
N ASP A 57 13.66 -41.40 35.44
CA ASP A 57 13.12 -42.53 36.20
C ASP A 57 11.85 -42.15 36.98
N ARG A 58 11.47 -40.87 36.94
CA ARG A 58 10.26 -40.37 37.59
C ARG A 58 9.02 -41.00 36.94
N LYS A 59 8.04 -41.35 37.79
CA LYS A 59 6.77 -41.90 37.33
C LYS A 59 6.10 -40.99 36.30
N GLY A 60 5.65 -41.58 35.21
CA GLY A 60 5.01 -40.85 34.11
C GLY A 60 6.00 -40.23 33.13
N PHE A 61 7.31 -40.43 33.26
CA PHE A 61 8.26 -39.97 32.24
C PHE A 61 7.95 -40.61 30.87
N VAL A 62 7.90 -39.76 29.84
CA VAL A 62 7.62 -40.17 28.45
C VAL A 62 8.87 -39.99 27.60
N SER A 63 9.42 -38.77 27.58
CA SER A 63 10.55 -38.45 26.71
C SER A 63 11.33 -37.23 27.20
N TYR A 64 12.55 -37.12 26.68
CA TYR A 64 13.50 -36.06 26.97
C TYR A 64 14.15 -35.59 25.67
N TRP A 65 14.30 -34.29 25.50
CA TRP A 65 15.08 -33.72 24.41
C TRP A 65 15.73 -32.40 24.83
N GLN A 66 16.64 -31.90 24.00
CA GLN A 66 17.30 -30.60 24.18
C GLN A 66 16.91 -29.68 23.04
N GLY A 67 16.85 -28.39 23.32
CA GLY A 67 16.60 -27.36 22.32
C GLY A 67 17.43 -26.12 22.59
N VAL A 68 17.45 -25.23 21.61
CA VAL A 68 18.04 -23.89 21.72
C VAL A 68 16.89 -22.89 21.70
N TYR A 69 16.82 -22.04 22.71
CA TYR A 69 15.77 -21.05 22.82
C TYR A 69 16.07 -19.93 21.82
N GLU A 70 15.19 -19.74 20.86
CA GLU A 70 15.23 -18.57 20.00
C GLU A 70 14.22 -17.56 20.54
N LEU A 71 14.68 -16.33 20.81
CA LEU A 71 13.77 -15.23 21.08
C LEU A 71 12.90 -15.04 19.83
N PRO A 72 11.56 -15.00 19.98
CA PRO A 72 10.72 -14.54 18.89
C PRO A 72 11.27 -13.19 18.41
N PRO A 73 11.48 -13.00 17.10
CA PRO A 73 11.91 -11.71 16.60
C PRO A 73 10.94 -10.66 17.13
N PRO A 74 11.42 -9.48 17.56
CA PRO A 74 10.51 -8.41 17.93
C PRO A 74 9.53 -8.22 16.76
N PRO A 75 8.24 -8.00 17.03
CA PRO A 75 7.30 -7.68 15.96
C PRO A 75 7.89 -6.48 15.23
N VAL A 76 8.38 -6.73 14.02
CA VAL A 76 8.92 -5.68 13.17
C VAL A 76 7.73 -4.78 12.92
N GLU A 77 7.81 -3.53 13.37
CA GLU A 77 6.95 -2.50 12.80
C GLU A 77 7.17 -2.57 11.29
N PRO A 78 6.14 -2.91 10.49
CA PRO A 78 6.34 -3.15 9.09
C PRO A 78 6.89 -1.87 8.46
N ILE A 79 8.13 -1.96 7.96
CA ILE A 79 8.76 -1.05 7.01
C ILE A 79 7.66 -0.49 6.09
N HIS A 80 7.30 0.78 6.27
CA HIS A 80 6.30 1.60 5.56
C HIS A 80 5.41 0.92 4.50
N LYS A 81 4.75 -0.19 4.84
CA LYS A 81 3.59 -0.67 4.08
C LYS A 81 2.42 0.10 4.64
N GLU A 82 2.03 1.16 3.96
CA GLU A 82 0.74 1.76 4.26
C GLU A 82 -0.30 0.64 4.14
N ASN A 83 -1.06 0.40 5.21
CA ASN A 83 -2.24 -0.45 5.05
C ASN A 83 -3.13 0.25 3.99
N ALA A 84 -3.83 -0.54 3.16
CA ALA A 84 -4.62 0.03 2.06
C ALA A 84 -5.60 1.13 2.51
N GLU A 85 -6.04 1.09 3.77
CA GLU A 85 -6.85 2.13 4.43
C GLU A 85 -6.08 3.43 4.70
N SER A 86 -4.86 3.36 5.24
CA SER A 86 -4.02 4.54 5.50
C SER A 86 -3.61 5.19 4.19
N LEU A 87 -3.29 4.38 3.18
CA LEU A 87 -3.02 4.89 1.84
C LEU A 87 -4.26 5.57 1.27
N LEU A 88 -5.43 4.95 1.36
CA LEU A 88 -6.69 5.57 0.93
C LEU A 88 -6.94 6.90 1.67
N ARG A 89 -6.71 6.95 2.99
CA ARG A 89 -6.85 8.17 3.80
C ARG A 89 -5.93 9.28 3.31
N LYS A 90 -4.65 8.99 3.10
CA LYS A 90 -3.68 9.96 2.59
C LYS A 90 -4.03 10.42 1.16
N LEU A 91 -4.48 9.51 0.30
CA LEU A 91 -4.88 9.88 -1.06
C LEU A 91 -6.12 10.79 -1.08
N VAL A 92 -7.10 10.53 -0.20
CA VAL A 92 -8.26 11.42 0.00
C VAL A 92 -7.83 12.79 0.52
N GLU A 93 -6.87 12.85 1.45
CA GLU A 93 -6.32 14.12 1.97
C GLU A 93 -5.57 14.93 0.91
N ILE A 94 -4.78 14.27 0.05
CA ILE A 94 -4.08 14.90 -1.08
C ILE A 94 -5.08 15.41 -2.12
N ASN A 95 -6.14 14.65 -2.37
CA ASN A 95 -7.21 14.98 -3.32
C ASN A 95 -6.70 15.37 -4.72
N ASP A 96 -5.72 14.63 -5.24
CA ASP A 96 -5.15 14.84 -6.58
C ASP A 96 -5.82 13.91 -7.60
N ALA A 97 -6.25 14.49 -8.72
CA ALA A 97 -6.90 13.79 -9.83
C ALA A 97 -6.09 12.58 -10.34
N ARG A 98 -4.75 12.63 -10.26
CA ARG A 98 -3.88 11.52 -10.69
C ARG A 98 -4.14 10.22 -9.94
N TYR A 99 -4.64 10.30 -8.71
CA TYR A 99 -4.83 9.15 -7.84
C TYR A 99 -6.27 8.65 -7.80
N VAL A 100 -7.21 9.29 -8.50
CA VAL A 100 -8.62 8.89 -8.53
C VAL A 100 -8.81 7.41 -8.92
N PRO A 101 -8.14 6.88 -9.96
CA PRO A 101 -8.17 5.44 -10.26
C PRO A 101 -7.69 4.55 -9.12
N ALA A 102 -6.59 4.93 -8.47
CA ALA A 102 -6.00 4.17 -7.37
C ALA A 102 -6.91 4.20 -6.13
N MET A 103 -7.46 5.37 -5.79
CA MET A 103 -8.43 5.53 -4.69
C MET A 103 -9.66 4.66 -4.89
N TYR A 104 -10.20 4.63 -6.11
CA TYR A 104 -11.34 3.79 -6.46
C TYR A 104 -11.05 2.30 -6.26
N ILE A 105 -9.92 1.82 -6.80
CA ILE A 105 -9.53 0.41 -6.63
C ILE A 105 -9.26 0.06 -5.17
N LEU A 106 -8.59 0.92 -4.41
CA LEU A 106 -8.37 0.73 -2.97
C LEU A 106 -9.69 0.63 -2.20
N ALA A 107 -10.66 1.51 -2.49
CA ALA A 107 -11.97 1.48 -1.88
C ALA A 107 -12.72 0.16 -2.17
N VAL A 108 -12.74 -0.27 -3.44
CA VAL A 108 -13.36 -1.55 -3.85
C VAL A 108 -12.65 -2.76 -3.22
N MET A 109 -11.33 -2.72 -3.11
CA MET A 109 -10.55 -3.76 -2.42
C MET A 109 -10.94 -3.86 -0.93
N LEU A 110 -11.08 -2.72 -0.26
CA LEU A 110 -11.47 -2.67 1.16
C LEU A 110 -12.93 -3.06 1.37
N GLU A 111 -13.82 -2.72 0.44
CA GLU A 111 -15.21 -3.17 0.40
C GLU A 111 -15.30 -4.70 0.32
N ARG A 112 -14.58 -5.33 -0.62
CA ARG A 112 -14.55 -6.80 -0.76
C ARG A 112 -14.00 -7.50 0.47
N LYS A 113 -13.07 -6.87 1.19
CA LYS A 113 -12.55 -7.35 2.49
C LYS A 113 -13.50 -7.07 3.67
N ARG A 114 -14.66 -6.45 3.42
CA ARG A 114 -15.66 -6.05 4.43
C ARG A 114 -15.13 -5.04 5.47
N LEU A 115 -14.12 -4.26 5.10
CA LEU A 115 -13.54 -3.21 5.94
C LEU A 115 -14.26 -1.88 5.74
N LEU A 116 -14.70 -1.57 4.52
CA LEU A 116 -15.56 -0.42 4.22
C LEU A 116 -16.97 -0.88 3.84
N LYS A 117 -17.97 -0.06 4.15
CA LYS A 117 -19.35 -0.23 3.73
C LYS A 117 -19.83 0.99 2.97
N ILE A 118 -20.54 0.80 1.87
CA ILE A 118 -21.19 1.91 1.17
C ILE A 118 -22.36 2.40 2.04
N LYS A 119 -22.34 3.67 2.42
CA LYS A 119 -23.43 4.36 3.10
C LYS A 119 -24.40 4.98 2.11
N GLU A 120 -23.85 5.63 1.08
CA GLU A 120 -24.64 6.33 0.08
C GLU A 120 -23.94 6.27 -1.28
N GLN A 121 -24.74 6.32 -2.34
CA GLN A 121 -24.29 6.47 -3.72
C GLN A 121 -25.04 7.63 -4.33
N VAL A 122 -24.30 8.60 -4.87
CA VAL A 122 -24.88 9.82 -5.45
C VAL A 122 -24.33 10.04 -6.85
N MET A 123 -25.11 10.73 -7.68
CA MET A 123 -24.66 11.26 -8.96
C MET A 123 -24.29 12.73 -8.77
N ARG A 124 -23.04 13.09 -9.04
CA ARG A 124 -22.56 14.49 -9.06
C ARG A 124 -21.89 14.77 -10.39
N ASP A 125 -22.33 15.82 -11.07
CA ASP A 125 -21.74 16.26 -12.36
C ASP A 125 -21.66 15.14 -13.41
N GLY A 126 -22.66 14.25 -13.42
CA GLY A 126 -22.72 13.09 -14.33
C GLY A 126 -21.81 11.92 -13.94
N GLN A 127 -21.09 12.01 -12.82
CA GLN A 127 -20.23 10.97 -12.28
C GLN A 127 -20.87 10.27 -11.07
N ARG A 128 -20.64 8.96 -10.96
CA ARG A 128 -21.02 8.19 -9.77
C ARG A 128 -20.03 8.46 -8.65
N VAL A 129 -20.55 8.77 -7.46
CA VAL A 129 -19.74 8.99 -6.26
C VAL A 129 -20.24 8.06 -5.16
N PHE A 130 -19.30 7.35 -4.54
CA PHE A 130 -19.54 6.44 -3.43
C PHE A 130 -19.11 7.10 -2.12
N ILE A 131 -19.99 7.06 -1.13
CA ILE A 131 -19.69 7.47 0.24
C ILE A 131 -19.53 6.19 1.07
N TYR A 132 -18.29 5.86 1.39
CA TYR A 132 -17.92 4.70 2.21
C TYR A 132 -17.78 5.09 3.67
N GLU A 133 -18.15 4.18 4.57
CA GLU A 133 -17.90 4.29 6.01
C GLU A 133 -17.10 3.09 6.52
N HIS A 134 -16.13 3.36 7.39
CA HIS A 134 -15.45 2.34 8.15
C HIS A 134 -16.23 2.07 9.46
N PRO A 135 -16.86 0.89 9.64
CA PRO A 135 -17.84 0.65 10.69
C PRO A 135 -17.25 0.63 12.11
N ARG A 136 -15.93 0.48 12.25
CA ARG A 136 -15.26 0.44 13.55
C ARG A 136 -14.80 1.82 14.03
N THR A 137 -14.39 2.69 13.12
CA THR A 137 -13.85 4.02 13.45
C THR A 137 -14.84 5.15 13.17
N GLY A 138 -15.83 4.91 12.29
CA GLY A 138 -16.77 5.93 11.82
C GLY A 138 -16.22 6.84 10.73
N ASP A 139 -15.02 6.55 10.20
CA ASP A 139 -14.43 7.35 9.12
C ASP A 139 -15.24 7.26 7.84
N VAL A 140 -15.36 8.38 7.14
CA VAL A 140 -16.12 8.49 5.89
C VAL A 140 -15.18 8.85 4.74
N PHE A 141 -15.23 8.08 3.65
CA PHE A 141 -14.44 8.30 2.44
C PHE A 141 -15.37 8.58 1.27
N THR A 142 -15.15 9.72 0.59
CA THR A 142 -15.88 10.06 -0.64
C THR A 142 -15.00 9.72 -1.84
N VAL A 143 -15.45 8.78 -2.67
CA VAL A 143 -14.67 8.23 -3.77
C VAL A 143 -15.46 8.30 -5.07
N VAL A 144 -14.89 8.96 -6.08
CA VAL A 144 -15.49 9.09 -7.41
C VAL A 144 -15.20 7.84 -8.24
N ASP A 145 -16.18 7.39 -9.01
CA ASP A 145 -16.00 6.33 -10.01
C ASP A 145 -15.30 6.91 -11.26
N PRO A 146 -14.06 6.47 -11.58
CA PRO A 146 -13.35 6.94 -12.76
C PRO A 146 -13.89 6.35 -14.07
N VAL A 147 -14.88 5.44 -14.01
CA VAL A 147 -15.41 4.71 -15.16
C VAL A 147 -14.28 3.95 -15.89
N LEU A 148 -13.53 3.16 -15.12
CA LEU A 148 -12.36 2.43 -15.61
C LEU A 148 -12.72 1.48 -16.76
N GLN A 149 -11.95 1.58 -17.84
CA GLN A 149 -12.04 0.67 -18.98
C GLN A 149 -11.15 -0.56 -18.77
N LEU A 150 -11.50 -1.69 -19.39
CA LEU A 150 -10.77 -2.96 -19.22
C LEU A 150 -9.27 -2.85 -19.56
N ASN A 151 -8.93 -2.06 -20.58
CA ASN A 151 -7.55 -1.82 -21.01
C ASN A 151 -6.71 -0.97 -20.03
N GLN A 152 -7.34 -0.28 -19.07
CA GLN A 152 -6.66 0.54 -18.06
C GLN A 152 -6.36 -0.24 -16.78
N LEU A 153 -7.04 -1.38 -16.56
CA LEU A 153 -6.96 -2.12 -15.30
C LEU A 153 -5.53 -2.59 -14.99
N ASP A 154 -4.79 -3.09 -15.97
CA ASP A 154 -3.41 -3.58 -15.77
C ASP A 154 -2.44 -2.47 -15.38
N ALA A 155 -2.67 -1.24 -15.85
CA ALA A 155 -1.86 -0.08 -15.46
C ALA A 155 -2.20 0.35 -14.03
N VAL A 156 -3.49 0.53 -13.73
CA VAL A 156 -3.94 0.96 -12.40
C VAL A 156 -3.57 -0.07 -11.32
N GLN A 157 -3.62 -1.37 -11.62
CA GLN A 157 -3.19 -2.40 -10.68
C GLN A 157 -1.70 -2.29 -10.33
N ARG A 158 -0.84 -1.99 -11.32
CA ARG A 158 0.58 -1.76 -11.09
C ARG A 158 0.82 -0.51 -10.26
N ASP A 159 0.11 0.58 -10.55
CA ASP A 159 0.21 1.83 -9.79
C ASP A 159 -0.21 1.64 -8.32
N VAL A 160 -1.32 0.92 -8.09
CA VAL A 160 -1.78 0.59 -6.73
C VAL A 160 -0.78 -0.30 -6.00
N ALA A 161 -0.22 -1.31 -6.68
CA ALA A 161 0.81 -2.16 -6.09
C ALA A 161 2.06 -1.35 -5.71
N GLU A 162 2.53 -0.47 -6.60
CA GLU A 162 3.67 0.41 -6.33
C GLU A 162 3.39 1.34 -5.13
N LEU A 163 2.21 1.95 -5.07
CA LEU A 163 1.80 2.80 -3.95
C LEU A 163 1.73 2.03 -2.62
N LEU A 164 1.29 0.77 -2.63
CA LEU A 164 1.27 -0.08 -1.44
C LEU A 164 2.66 -0.54 -1.00
N GLU A 165 3.59 -0.70 -1.94
CA GLU A 165 4.97 -1.14 -1.65
C GLU A 165 5.88 0.00 -1.22
N ARG A 166 5.77 1.16 -1.87
CA ARG A 166 6.66 2.32 -1.66
C ARG A 166 6.04 3.40 -0.78
N GLY A 167 4.72 3.37 -0.60
CA GLY A 167 3.97 4.49 -0.04
C GLY A 167 3.90 5.66 -1.02
N LEU A 168 3.29 6.75 -0.58
CA LEU A 168 3.43 8.05 -1.25
C LEU A 168 4.88 8.52 -1.04
N GLY A 169 5.76 8.21 -1.98
CA GLY A 169 7.13 8.72 -1.97
C GLY A 169 7.12 10.25 -1.78
N PRO A 170 8.16 10.85 -1.18
CA PRO A 170 8.22 12.29 -1.00
C PRO A 170 8.02 12.94 -2.37
N THR A 171 6.92 13.67 -2.50
CA THR A 171 6.69 14.54 -3.63
C THR A 171 7.90 15.46 -3.71
N VAL A 172 8.73 15.29 -4.73
CA VAL A 172 9.62 16.36 -5.19
C VAL A 172 8.69 17.44 -5.76
N ALA A 173 8.11 18.21 -4.84
CA ALA A 173 7.51 19.50 -5.09
C ALA A 173 8.56 20.55 -4.70
N GLU A 174 9.72 20.48 -5.34
CA GLU A 174 10.63 21.60 -5.48
C GLU A 174 11.38 21.42 -6.80
N LYS A 175 10.64 21.58 -7.90
CA LYS A 175 11.25 22.27 -9.04
C LYS A 175 11.20 23.75 -8.67
N PRO A 176 12.35 24.42 -8.48
CA PRO A 176 12.34 25.85 -8.29
C PRO A 176 11.66 26.46 -9.51
N ALA A 177 10.75 27.38 -9.23
CA ALA A 177 10.16 28.26 -10.22
C ALA A 177 11.30 28.78 -11.10
N GLY A 178 11.25 28.38 -12.38
CA GLY A 178 12.02 29.01 -13.43
C GLY A 178 11.63 30.47 -13.42
N GLU A 179 12.54 31.26 -12.88
CA GLU A 179 12.65 32.71 -12.89
C GLU A 179 12.26 33.22 -14.28
N SER A 180 11.00 33.64 -14.42
CA SER A 180 10.62 34.55 -15.50
C SER A 180 11.02 35.94 -15.02
N PRO A 181 11.95 36.63 -15.70
CA PRO A 181 12.34 37.97 -15.32
C PRO A 181 11.15 38.90 -15.49
N THR A 182 10.79 39.54 -14.37
CA THR A 182 9.90 40.69 -14.28
C THR A 182 10.28 41.73 -15.33
N ALA A 183 9.44 41.86 -16.37
CA ALA A 183 9.49 43.00 -17.27
C ALA A 183 8.65 44.13 -16.65
N GLU A 184 9.38 45.15 -16.21
CA GLU A 184 8.90 46.45 -15.72
C GLU A 184 8.09 47.19 -16.81
N PRO A 185 7.04 47.97 -16.45
CA PRO A 185 6.06 48.44 -17.41
C PRO A 185 6.54 49.65 -18.23
N ALA A 186 6.21 49.64 -19.52
CA ALA A 186 6.53 50.66 -20.51
C ALA A 186 5.86 52.02 -20.23
N PRO A 187 6.54 53.17 -20.47
CA PRO A 187 5.90 54.47 -20.66
C PRO A 187 5.54 54.72 -22.15
N PRO A 188 4.61 55.66 -22.43
CA PRO A 188 3.85 55.75 -23.68
C PRO A 188 4.62 56.43 -24.85
N PRO A 189 4.14 56.27 -26.11
CA PRO A 189 4.83 56.78 -27.29
C PRO A 189 4.31 58.15 -27.74
N GLU A 190 5.19 59.01 -28.26
CA GLU A 190 4.86 60.12 -29.16
C GLU A 190 6.11 60.64 -29.92
N PRO A 191 5.98 61.38 -31.04
CA PRO A 191 6.43 60.90 -32.35
C PRO A 191 7.38 61.85 -33.10
N ALA A 192 8.14 61.33 -34.07
CA ALA A 192 8.83 62.00 -35.20
C ALA A 192 10.02 61.11 -35.64
N ALA A 193 10.51 61.04 -36.86
CA ALA A 193 10.15 61.46 -38.21
C ALA A 193 11.28 60.92 -39.13
N ALA A 194 11.03 60.87 -40.45
CA ALA A 194 11.99 60.69 -41.56
C ALA A 194 12.53 59.27 -41.79
N ALA A 195 12.10 58.59 -42.87
CA ALA A 195 12.68 58.62 -44.24
C ALA A 195 13.92 57.71 -44.30
N GLU A 196 14.10 56.72 -45.17
CA GLU A 196 13.91 56.49 -46.62
C GLU A 196 14.26 54.98 -46.81
N ALA A 197 14.01 54.24 -47.87
CA ALA A 197 13.37 54.36 -49.17
C ALA A 197 13.16 52.90 -49.63
N ALA A 198 12.05 52.66 -50.33
CA ALA A 198 11.82 51.47 -51.15
C ALA A 198 12.82 51.46 -52.34
N PRO A 199 12.93 50.42 -53.20
CA PRO A 199 11.78 49.66 -53.70
C PRO A 199 11.99 48.15 -53.98
N ALA A 200 10.85 47.46 -54.02
CA ALA A 200 10.61 46.22 -54.75
C ALA A 200 10.26 46.55 -56.24
N PRO A 201 9.65 45.65 -57.03
CA PRO A 201 10.07 44.37 -57.59
C PRO A 201 10.11 44.50 -59.15
N PRO A 202 9.94 43.47 -60.01
CA PRO A 202 8.59 42.90 -60.21
C PRO A 202 8.53 41.39 -60.52
N GLU A 203 7.41 40.82 -60.13
CA GLU A 203 6.75 39.62 -60.69
C GLU A 203 6.30 39.89 -62.15
N PRO A 204 5.85 38.91 -62.95
CA PRO A 204 4.41 38.56 -62.89
C PRO A 204 4.00 37.12 -63.29
N ALA A 205 2.86 36.68 -62.70
CA ALA A 205 1.62 36.13 -63.32
C ALA A 205 1.71 34.88 -64.25
N GLU A 206 0.73 33.99 -64.40
CA GLU A 206 -0.68 33.88 -64.00
C GLU A 206 -1.19 32.44 -64.31
N GLU A 207 -2.40 32.10 -63.84
CA GLU A 207 -3.36 31.08 -64.35
C GLU A 207 -3.04 29.57 -64.17
N ASP A 208 -3.99 28.66 -63.89
CA ASP A 208 -5.41 28.56 -64.24
C ASP A 208 -6.19 27.67 -63.21
N LYS A 209 -7.52 27.68 -63.23
CA LYS A 209 -8.45 27.01 -62.29
C LYS A 209 -8.90 25.60 -62.79
N PRO A 210 -10.15 25.10 -62.61
CA PRO A 210 -10.56 24.10 -61.59
C PRO A 210 -11.35 22.88 -62.14
N VAL A 211 -11.53 21.77 -61.38
CA VAL A 211 -12.61 20.74 -61.56
C VAL A 211 -12.73 19.95 -60.24
N ALA A 212 -13.77 20.03 -59.38
CA ALA A 212 -15.16 19.53 -59.45
C ALA A 212 -15.31 18.01 -59.61
N GLU A 213 -15.77 17.28 -58.57
CA GLU A 213 -16.89 16.33 -58.71
C GLU A 213 -17.42 15.87 -57.33
N ARG A 214 -18.74 16.00 -57.15
CA ARG A 214 -19.54 15.41 -56.07
C ARG A 214 -19.98 14.01 -56.51
N ALA A 215 -20.12 13.07 -55.59
CA ALA A 215 -21.11 12.02 -55.72
C ALA A 215 -21.63 11.59 -54.34
N GLU A 216 -22.95 11.62 -54.24
CA GLU A 216 -23.81 11.52 -53.07
C GLU A 216 -24.66 10.24 -53.24
N VAL A 217 -24.66 9.32 -52.26
CA VAL A 217 -25.83 8.53 -51.73
C VAL A 217 -26.41 7.47 -52.73
N PRO A 218 -27.10 6.33 -52.35
CA PRO A 218 -28.04 6.16 -51.25
C PRO A 218 -28.07 4.83 -50.45
N ALA A 219 -28.91 4.89 -49.42
CA ALA A 219 -29.36 3.85 -48.51
C ALA A 219 -30.48 2.95 -49.07
N LYS A 220 -30.89 1.98 -48.21
CA LYS A 220 -32.12 1.16 -48.13
C LYS A 220 -32.08 -0.25 -48.76
N PRO A 221 -32.95 -1.20 -48.35
CA PRO A 221 -34.24 -1.08 -47.63
C PRO A 221 -34.22 -1.30 -46.11
#